data_AF-A0A261WME8-F1
#
_entry.id   AF-A0A261WME8-F1
#
_cell.length_a   1.000
_cell.length_b   1.000
_cell.length_c   1.000
_cell.angle_alpha   90.00
_cell.angle_beta   90.00
_cell.angle_gamma   90.00
#
_symmetry.space_group_name_H-M   'P 1'
#
loop_
_entity.id
_entity.type
_entity.pdbx_description
1 polymer ?
#
loop_
_entity_poly.entity_id
_entity_poly.type
_entity_poly.pdbx_seq_one_letter_code
_entity_poly.pdbx_strand_id
1 'polypeptide(L)' 'RTPEFWNACSAVCDQRDFRLGGSFFDGKGQPSQVSAVSHGASTARFDGINVINTARSLG' A
#
# COMPACT_ATOMS: atom_id res chain seq x y z
N ARG A 1 3.14 -14.24 5.20
CA ARG A 1 3.46 -13.89 3.79
C ARG A 1 2.13 -13.81 3.04
N THR A 2 1.94 -12.91 2.07
CA THR A 2 0.65 -12.67 1.39
C THR A 2 0.74 -12.91 -0.13
N PRO A 3 1.18 -14.10 -0.58
CA PRO A 3 1.47 -14.34 -1.99
C PRO A 3 0.25 -14.17 -2.90
N GLU A 4 -0.96 -14.48 -2.42
CA GLU A 4 -2.21 -14.36 -3.19
C GLU A 4 -2.47 -12.90 -3.59
N PHE A 5 -2.24 -11.96 -2.67
CA PHE A 5 -2.37 -10.53 -2.93
C PHE A 5 -1.34 -10.06 -3.96
N TRP A 6 -0.08 -10.44 -3.79
CA TRP A 6 0.99 -9.98 -4.69
C TRP A 6 0.86 -10.57 -6.09
N ASN A 7 0.39 -11.82 -6.20
CA ASN A 7 0.10 -12.47 -7.48
C ASN A 7 -1.08 -11.82 -8.23
N ALA A 8 -1.93 -11.05 -7.55
CA ALA A 8 -3.04 -10.33 -8.15
C ALA A 8 -2.62 -9.00 -8.81
N CYS A 9 -1.36 -8.57 -8.68
CA CYS A 9 -0.84 -7.38 -9.34
C CYS A 9 -0.72 -7.62 -10.86
N SER A 10 -1.62 -7.03 -11.65
CA SER A 10 -1.69 -7.26 -13.10
C SER A 10 -1.05 -6.15 -13.93
N ALA A 11 -0.85 -4.96 -13.36
CA ALA A 11 -0.16 -3.87 -14.03
C ALA A 11 0.50 -2.91 -13.04
N VAL A 12 1.60 -2.30 -13.48
CA VAL A 12 2.29 -1.21 -12.78
C VAL A 12 2.61 -0.12 -13.81
N CYS A 13 2.32 1.14 -13.49
CA CYS A 13 2.67 2.27 -14.33
C CYS A 13 4.19 2.43 -14.44
N ASP A 14 4.66 2.99 -15.56
CA ASP A 14 6.09 3.19 -15.78
C ASP A 14 6.71 4.24 -14.85
N GLN A 15 8.01 4.47 -15.03
CA GLN A 15 8.79 5.38 -14.20
C GLN A 15 8.27 6.82 -14.19
N ARG A 16 7.55 7.27 -15.23
CA ARG A 16 6.99 8.63 -15.29
C ARG A 16 5.89 8.86 -14.25
N ASP A 17 5.24 7.79 -13.79
CA ASP A 17 4.23 7.84 -12.74
C ASP A 17 4.81 7.62 -11.33
N PHE A 18 6.10 7.31 -11.22
CA PHE A 18 6.72 7.04 -9.92
C PHE A 18 6.66 8.29 -9.02
N ARG A 19 6.14 8.11 -7.80
CA ARG A 19 6.05 9.18 -6.80
C ARG A 19 6.77 8.75 -5.54
N LEU A 20 7.62 9.62 -5.00
CA LEU A 20 8.24 9.44 -3.70
C LEU A 20 7.35 10.07 -2.63
N GLY A 21 6.75 9.23 -1.79
CA GLY A 21 6.10 9.65 -0.56
C GLY A 21 7.04 9.50 0.63
N GLY A 22 6.78 10.24 1.70
CA GLY A 22 7.52 10.10 2.95
C GLY A 22 6.68 10.53 4.14
N SER A 23 6.95 9.94 5.29
CA SER A 23 6.32 10.32 6.56
C SER A 23 7.38 10.41 7.64
N PHE A 24 7.31 11.46 8.45
CA PHE A 24 8.09 11.56 9.69
C PHE A 24 7.56 10.64 10.80
N PHE A 25 6.42 9.99 10.57
CA PHE A 25 5.70 9.18 11.54
C PHE A 25 5.52 7.74 11.06
N ASP A 26 6.38 7.24 10.17
CA ASP A 26 6.36 5.83 9.77
C ASP A 26 6.83 4.97 10.96
N GLY A 27 5.85 4.61 11.80
CA GLY A 27 6.05 3.87 13.04
C GLY A 27 6.38 2.41 12.75
N LYS A 28 7.55 1.97 13.20
CA LYS A 28 7.96 0.56 13.13
C LYS A 28 7.60 -0.16 14.42
N GLY A 29 6.48 -0.89 14.38
CA GLY A 29 6.14 -1.96 15.34
C GLY A 29 6.19 -1.59 16.83
N GLN A 30 6.26 -2.62 17.69
CA GLN A 30 6.42 -2.47 19.13
C GLN A 30 7.78 -3.08 19.56
N PRO A 31 8.64 -2.41 20.35
CA PRO A 31 8.51 -1.04 20.88
C PRO A 31 8.39 0.02 19.79
N SER A 32 7.53 1.03 19.97
CA SER A 32 7.30 2.10 18.98
C SER A 32 8.61 2.78 18.61
N GLN A 33 8.99 2.65 17.34
CA GLN A 33 10.17 3.29 16.76
C GLN A 33 9.73 4.22 15.63
N VAL A 34 10.25 5.45 15.64
CA VAL A 34 10.00 6.45 14.61
C VAL A 34 11.27 6.63 13.81
N SER A 35 11.15 6.66 12.49
CA SER A 35 12.25 7.00 11.59
C SER A 35 11.73 7.88 10.47
N ALA A 36 12.60 8.72 9.89
CA ALA A 36 12.30 9.37 8.62
C ALA A 36 12.41 8.31 7.53
N VAL A 37 11.27 7.90 6.96
CA VAL A 37 11.23 6.85 5.94
C VAL A 37 10.55 7.40 4.71
N SER A 38 11.21 7.21 3.57
CA SER A 38 10.65 7.51 2.26
C SER A 38 10.25 6.19 1.58
N HIS A 39 9.05 6.13 1.04
CA HIS A 39 8.53 5.01 0.26
C HIS A 39 8.08 5.54 -1.10
N GLY A 40 8.67 5.02 -2.17
CA GLY A 40 8.29 5.39 -3.53
C GLY A 40 7.52 4.27 -4.20
N ALA A 41 6.47 4.63 -4.92
CA ALA A 41 5.69 3.69 -5.71
C ALA A 41 5.10 4.35 -6.95
N SER A 42 4.91 3.56 -7.99
CA SER A 42 4.03 3.89 -9.11
C SER A 42 2.63 3.36 -8.83
N THR A 43 1.63 3.91 -9.51
CA THR A 43 0.27 3.34 -9.49
C THR A 43 0.30 1.89 -9.97
N ALA A 44 -0.37 1.00 -9.25
CA ALA A 44 -0.45 -0.42 -9.57
C ALA A 44 -1.91 -0.89 -9.54
N ARG A 45 -2.23 -1.86 -10.39
CA ARG A 45 -3.55 -2.48 -10.47
C ARG A 45 -3.48 -3.87 -9.85
N PHE A 46 -4.36 -4.12 -8.90
CA PHE A 46 -4.58 -5.44 -8.31
C PHE A 46 -5.99 -5.91 -8.63
N ASP A 47 -6.11 -7.08 -9.25
CA ASP A 47 -7.40 -7.63 -9.68
C ASP A 47 -8.04 -8.51 -8.59
N GLY A 48 -9.37 -8.45 -8.45
CA GLY A 48 -10.12 -9.35 -7.57
C GLY A 48 -9.87 -9.17 -6.06
N ILE A 49 -9.35 -8.01 -5.63
CA ILE A 49 -9.13 -7.72 -4.21
C ILE A 49 -10.45 -7.35 -3.52
N ASN A 50 -10.73 -8.03 -2.40
CA ASN A 50 -11.84 -7.68 -1.53
C ASN A 50 -11.54 -6.39 -0.77
N VAL A 51 -12.38 -5.37 -0.94
CA VAL A 51 -12.29 -4.10 -0.20
C VAL A 51 -13.36 -4.07 0.89
N ILE A 52 -12.95 -4.02 2.15
CA ILE A 52 -13.86 -3.85 3.28
C ILE A 52 -14.29 -2.39 3.31
N ASN A 53 -15.55 -2.13 2.96
CA ASN A 53 -16.13 -0.79 3.03
C ASN A 53 -16.83 -0.60 4.38
N THR A 54 -16.16 0.09 5.30
CA THR A 54 -16.68 0.36 6.66
C THR A 54 -17.73 1.47 6.71
N ALA A 55 -17.98 2.19 5.60
CA ALA A 55 -19.04 3.20 5.50
C ALA A 55 -20.41 2.60 5.13
N ARG A 56 -20.47 1.31 4.76
CA ARG A 56 -21.73 0.58 4.52
C ARG A 56 -22.15 -0.17 5.78
N SER A 57 -23.28 0.20 6.35
CA SER A 57 -24.01 -0.67 7.30
C SER A 57 -24.51 -1.90 6.52
N LEU A 58 -24.13 -3.10 6.96
CA LEU A 58 -24.89 -4.30 6.62
C LEU A 58 -26.21 -4.16 7.38
N GLY A 59 -27.31 -3.94 6.65
CA GLY A 59 -28.65 -3.90 7.23
C GLY A 59 -28.99 -5.22 7.90
#